data_AF-A0A9C8WT73-F1
#
_entry.id   AF-A0A9C8WT73-F1
#
_cell.length_a   1.000
_cell.length_b   1.000
_cell.length_c   1.000
_cell.angle_alpha   90.00
_cell.angle_beta   90.00
_cell.angle_gamma   90.00
#
_symmetry.space_group_name_H-M   'P 1'
#
loop_
_entity.id
_entity.type
_entity.pdbx_description
1 polymer ?
#
loop_
_entity_poly.entity_id
_entity_poly.type
_entity_poly.pdbx_seq_one_letter_code
_entity_poly.pdbx_strand_id
1 'polypeptide(L)' 'MSPHSHHVTGWLAKFGKRETPGCLFSRGWIAGVLAVIYDKHIGYYLVDELECKMMLARQCVFEVTRA' A
#
# COMPACT_ATOMS: atom_id res chain seq x y z
N MET A 1 12.36 -11.59 -7.86
CA MET A 1 11.57 -10.45 -7.35
C MET A 1 11.30 -10.72 -5.87
N SER A 2 11.78 -9.89 -4.96
CA SER A 2 11.55 -10.11 -3.52
C SER A 2 10.11 -9.70 -3.16
N PRO A 3 9.36 -10.50 -2.37
CA PRO A 3 8.02 -10.13 -1.92
C PRO A 3 8.04 -9.06 -0.81
N HIS A 4 9.22 -8.51 -0.49
CA HIS A 4 9.38 -7.53 0.57
C HIS A 4 9.41 -6.11 0.01
N SER A 5 8.53 -5.27 0.53
CA SER A 5 8.55 -3.84 0.25
C SER A 5 9.82 -3.19 0.83
N HIS A 6 10.64 -2.59 -0.03
CA HIS A 6 11.84 -1.85 0.37
C HIS A 6 11.52 -0.68 1.32
N HIS A 7 10.36 -0.05 1.12
CA HIS A 7 9.82 1.00 2.00
C HIS A 7 9.61 0.49 3.43
N VAL A 8 9.01 -0.70 3.57
CA VAL A 8 8.77 -1.33 4.88
C VAL A 8 10.08 -1.68 5.58
N THR A 9 11.01 -2.31 4.85
CA THR A 9 12.31 -2.70 5.42
C THR A 9 13.10 -1.48 5.89
N GLY A 10 13.15 -0.41 5.08
CA GLY A 10 13.84 0.82 5.44
C GLY A 10 13.22 1.53 6.64
N TRP A 11 11.89 1.57 6.72
CA TRP A 11 11.18 2.18 7.85
C TRP A 11 11.45 1.43 9.15
N LEU A 12 11.23 0.11 9.16
CA LEU A 12 11.43 -0.72 10.36
C LEU A 12 12.87 -0.62 10.89
N ALA A 13 13.85 -0.60 9.99
CA ALA A 13 15.26 -0.46 10.36
C ALA A 13 15.57 0.90 11.02
N LYS A 14 14.89 1.98 10.61
CA LYS A 14 15.17 3.33 11.08
C LYS A 14 14.33 3.77 12.28
N PHE A 15 13.04 3.41 12.29
CA PHE A 15 12.05 3.94 13.23
C PHE A 15 11.34 2.86 14.04
N GLY A 16 11.57 1.58 13.73
CA GLY A 16 10.85 0.48 14.36
C GLY A 16 9.39 0.38 13.93
N LYS A 17 8.57 -0.24 14.78
CA LYS A 17 7.14 -0.49 14.57
C LYS A 17 6.37 0.82 14.38
N ARG A 18 5.37 0.79 13.50
CA ARG A 18 4.33 1.82 13.38
C ARG A 18 3.00 1.32 13.95
N GLU A 19 2.15 2.23 14.43
CA GLU A 19 0.80 1.89 14.92
C GLU A 19 -0.28 1.96 13.84
N THR A 20 -0.01 2.65 12.73
CA THR A 20 -0.92 2.81 11.59
C THR A 20 -0.29 2.30 10.29
N PRO A 21 -1.09 1.93 9.28
CA PRO A 21 -0.56 1.53 7.97
C PRO A 21 0.29 2.64 7.35
N GLY A 22 1.38 2.26 6.68
CA GLY A 22 2.42 3.20 6.24
C GLY A 22 2.72 3.21 4.74
N CYS A 23 2.07 2.35 3.94
CA CYS A 23 2.36 2.22 2.51
C CYS A 23 1.50 3.18 1.66
N LEU A 24 1.52 4.48 2.00
CA LEU A 24 0.76 5.52 1.30
C LEU A 24 1.10 5.60 -0.20
N PHE A 25 2.39 5.48 -0.54
CA PHE A 25 2.83 5.46 -1.93
C PHE A 25 2.22 4.28 -2.70
N SER A 26 2.27 3.07 -2.14
CA SER A 26 1.70 1.87 -2.77
C SER A 26 0.19 2.00 -2.97
N ARG A 27 -0.54 2.53 -1.98
CA ARG A 27 -1.99 2.80 -2.08
C ARG A 27 -2.30 3.73 -3.25
N GLY A 28 -1.63 4.88 -3.31
CA GLY A 28 -1.82 5.86 -4.38
C GLY A 28 -1.42 5.32 -5.76
N TRP A 29 -0.31 4.58 -5.83
CA TRP A 29 0.16 3.97 -7.08
C TRP A 29 -0.83 2.93 -7.62
N ILE A 30 -1.36 2.04 -6.77
CA ILE A 30 -2.36 1.05 -7.16
C ILE A 30 -3.63 1.74 -7.66
N ALA A 31 -4.13 2.75 -6.94
CA ALA A 31 -5.32 3.51 -7.35
C ALA A 31 -5.13 4.17 -8.73
N GLY A 32 -3.97 4.82 -8.93
CA GLY A 32 -3.65 5.52 -10.18
C GLY A 32 -3.44 4.56 -11.36
N VAL A 33 -2.67 3.48 -11.17
CA VAL A 33 -2.38 2.55 -12.27
C VAL A 33 -3.64 1.81 -12.73
N LEU A 34 -4.54 1.43 -11.81
CA LEU A 34 -5.82 0.82 -12.16
C LEU A 34 -6.73 1.82 -12.88
N ALA A 35 -6.75 3.08 -12.46
CA ALA A 35 -7.50 4.11 -13.16
C ALA A 35 -7.03 4.25 -14.62
N VAL A 36 -5.71 4.25 -14.88
CA VAL A 36 -5.16 4.31 -16.23
C VAL A 36 -5.46 3.03 -17.03
N ILE A 37 -5.23 1.85 -16.47
CA ILE A 37 -5.42 0.56 -17.16
C ILE A 37 -6.88 0.38 -17.62
N TYR A 38 -7.83 0.80 -16.79
CA TYR A 38 -9.26 0.61 -17.04
C TYR A 38 -9.98 1.85 -17.60
N ASP A 39 -9.21 2.85 -18.07
CA ASP A 39 -9.72 4.11 -18.62
C ASP A 39 -10.78 4.77 -17.71
N LYS A 40 -10.40 4.96 -16.44
CA LYS A 40 -11.20 5.62 -15.42
C LYS A 40 -10.53 6.91 -14.98
N HIS A 41 -11.34 7.82 -14.44
CA HIS A 41 -10.83 9.05 -13.85
C HIS A 41 -10.08 8.78 -12.54
N ILE A 42 -9.16 9.69 -12.19
CA ILE A 42 -8.46 9.66 -10.89
C ILE A 42 -9.50 9.68 -9.76
N GLY A 43 -9.36 8.77 -8.80
CA GLY A 43 -10.28 8.63 -7.68
C GLY A 43 -11.39 7.60 -7.88
N TYR A 44 -11.50 6.99 -9.07
CA TYR A 44 -12.48 5.91 -9.30
C TYR A 44 -12.22 4.66 -8.45
N TYR A 45 -10.95 4.38 -8.13
CA TYR A 45 -10.55 3.29 -7.26
C TYR A 45 -10.09 3.81 -5.91
N LEU A 46 -10.65 3.24 -4.84
CA LEU A 46 -10.18 3.43 -3.47
C LEU A 46 -9.31 2.24 -3.08
N VAL A 47 -8.19 2.50 -2.41
CA VAL A 47 -7.23 1.47 -2.00
C VAL A 47 -6.91 1.61 -0.53
N ASP A 48 -7.32 0.63 0.25
CA ASP A 48 -7.04 0.54 1.69
C ASP A 48 -6.01 -0.53 1.99
N GLU A 49 -5.14 -0.24 2.96
CA GLU A 49 -4.14 -1.18 3.45
C GLU A 49 -4.69 -1.85 4.71
N LEU A 50 -5.15 -3.10 4.57
CA LEU A 50 -5.77 -3.89 5.63
C LEU A 50 -4.74 -4.45 6.61
N GLU A 51 -3.61 -4.91 6.07
CA GLU A 51 -2.47 -5.38 6.84
C GLU A 51 -1.21 -4.66 6.38
N CYS A 52 -0.34 -4.32 7.33
CA CYS A 52 0.91 -3.63 7.04
C CYS A 52 2.07 -4.30 7.76
N LYS A 53 3.12 -4.67 7.02
CA LYS A 53 4.33 -5.25 7.62
C LYS A 53 5.08 -4.25 8.52
N MET A 54 4.87 -2.93 8.37
CA MET A 54 5.38 -1.92 9.32
C MET A 54 4.69 -1.99 10.69
N MET A 55 3.49 -2.57 10.75
CA MET A 55 2.75 -2.85 11.97
C MET A 55 3.02 -4.26 12.51
N LEU A 56 4.07 -4.92 12.02
CA LEU A 56 4.44 -6.31 12.34
C LEU A 56 3.49 -7.39 11.81
N ALA A 57 2.61 -7.05 10.85
CA ALA A 57 1.85 -8.07 10.12
C ALA A 57 2.79 -8.93 9.23
N ARG A 58 2.31 -10.11 8.81
CA ARG A 58 3.10 -11.02 7.98
C ARG A 58 3.44 -10.42 6.61
N GLN A 59 2.51 -9.64 6.05
CA GLN A 59 2.58 -9.08 4.71
C GLN A 59 1.81 -7.75 4.65
N CYS A 60 1.97 -7.01 3.56
CA CYS A 60 1.09 -5.88 3.24
C CYS A 60 -0.07 -6.39 2.40
N VAL A 61 -1.30 -6.15 2.83
CA VAL A 61 -2.53 -6.54 2.11
C VAL A 61 -3.28 -5.28 1.74
N PHE A 62 -3.63 -5.16 0.46
CA PHE A 62 -4.38 -4.03 -0.07
C PHE A 62 -5.73 -4.51 -0.59
N GLU A 63 -6.79 -3.82 -0.20
CA GLU A 63 -8.13 -4.00 -0.75
C GLU A 63 -8.45 -2.86 -1.70
N VAL A 64 -9.02 -3.19 -2.86
CA VAL A 64 -9.41 -2.21 -3.88
C VAL A 64 -10.91 -2.23 -4.04
N THR A 65 -11.54 -1.07 -3.84
CA THR A 65 -12.98 -0.87 -4.03
C THR A 65 -13.23 0.22 -5.07
N ARG A 66 -14.46 0.27 -5.60
CA ARG A 66 -14.90 1.35 -6.48
C ARG A 66 -15.47 2.47 -5.59
N ALA A 67 -15.11 3.71 -5.90
CA ALA A 67 -15.69 4.89 -5.27
C ALA A 67 -17.16 5.10 -5.67
#